data_AF-A0A382MLN4-F1
#
_entry.id   AF-A0A382MLN4-F1
#
_cell.length_a   1.000
_cell.length_b   1.000
_cell.length_c   1.000
_cell.angle_alpha   90.00
_cell.angle_beta   90.00
_cell.angle_gamma   90.00
#
_symmetry.space_group_name_H-M   'P 1'
#
loop_
_entity.id
_entity.type
_entity.pdbx_description
1 polymer ?
#
loop_
_entity_poly.entity_id
_entity_poly.type
_entity_poly.pdbx_seq_one_letter_code
_entity_poly.pdbx_strand_id
1 'polypeptide(L)'
;MKNIKKSPIGEIQDYYNSYLNLGDGYIVDLVLAARISLRFKKPLWLCIQGSPSSGKTEILNMLKERDPKCHYLYDITGKTLFSGANGAEGGYIPREVKNEGIIIFPDFTTVLSAPIYTQSNIMSQLRIIHDGDASRLTGIDTNRKRPWSGKVGVLIGVTDAIEGFKKKAASLGERFLYYRHFVPEFNAIDYRKP
;
A
#
# COMPACT_ATOMS: atom_id res chain seq x y z
N MET A 1 -2.59 43.18 1.27
CA MET A 1 -2.56 41.77 1.72
C MET A 1 -2.04 40.91 0.58
N LYS A 2 -0.93 40.19 0.74
CA LYS A 2 -0.49 39.20 -0.26
C LYS A 2 -1.52 38.06 -0.24
N ASN A 3 -2.17 37.79 -1.38
CA ASN A 3 -2.90 36.54 -1.58
C ASN A 3 -1.89 35.39 -1.43
N ILE A 4 -1.80 34.80 -0.25
CA ILE A 4 -1.05 33.56 -0.06
C ILE A 4 -1.85 32.50 -0.81
N LYS A 5 -1.45 32.22 -2.05
CA LYS A 5 -1.98 31.08 -2.81
C LYS A 5 -1.82 29.85 -1.91
N LYS A 6 -2.93 29.18 -1.61
CA LYS A 6 -2.91 27.95 -0.82
C LYS A 6 -2.02 26.94 -1.55
N SER A 7 -1.26 26.15 -0.81
CA SER A 7 -0.43 25.12 -1.42
C SER A 7 -1.34 24.07 -2.08
N PRO A 8 -0.92 23.42 -3.19
CA PRO A 8 -1.73 22.39 -3.84
C PRO A 8 -2.13 21.24 -2.90
N ILE A 9 -1.26 20.89 -1.95
CA ILE A 9 -1.57 19.90 -0.90
C ILE A 9 -2.72 20.37 0.01
N GLY A 10 -2.75 21.66 0.36
CA GLY A 10 -3.80 22.24 1.18
C GLY A 10 -5.16 22.23 0.49
N GLU A 11 -5.20 22.41 -0.83
CA GLU A 11 -6.44 22.31 -1.61
C GLU A 11 -6.99 20.87 -1.63
N ILE A 12 -6.10 19.87 -1.72
CA ILE A 12 -6.48 18.45 -1.66
C ILE A 12 -7.00 18.10 -0.26
N GLN A 13 -6.31 18.54 0.78
CA GLN A 13 -6.73 18.32 2.17
C GLN A 13 -8.11 18.94 2.44
N ASP A 14 -8.34 20.18 1.99
CA ASP A 14 -9.66 20.82 2.10
C ASP A 14 -10.76 20.04 1.38
N TYR A 15 -10.49 19.57 0.16
CA TYR A 15 -11.47 18.80 -0.62
C TYR A 15 -11.95 17.57 0.15
N TYR A 16 -11.03 16.77 0.68
CA TYR A 16 -11.42 15.60 1.47
C TYR A 16 -12.06 15.98 2.80
N ASN A 17 -11.56 17.02 3.48
CA ASN A 17 -12.14 17.51 4.73
C ASN A 17 -13.56 18.08 4.57
N SER A 18 -13.97 18.45 3.35
CA SER A 18 -15.33 18.94 3.10
C SER A 18 -16.42 17.86 3.25
N TYR A 19 -16.06 16.57 3.16
CA TYR A 19 -17.02 15.46 3.27
C TYR A 19 -16.52 14.26 4.11
N LEU A 20 -15.25 14.25 4.53
CA LEU A 20 -14.68 13.29 5.47
C LEU A 20 -14.00 14.04 6.60
N ASN A 21 -14.39 13.77 7.85
CA ASN A 21 -13.60 14.25 8.98
C ASN A 21 -12.33 13.39 9.09
N LEU A 22 -11.23 13.84 8.49
CA LEU A 22 -9.96 13.13 8.59
C LEU A 22 -9.25 13.37 9.92
N GLY A 23 -9.71 14.31 10.73
CA GLY A 23 -9.03 14.72 11.96
C GLY A 23 -7.67 15.36 11.74
N ASP A 24 -6.94 15.48 12.84
CA ASP A 24 -5.54 15.91 12.81
C ASP A 24 -4.65 14.76 12.31
N GLY A 25 -3.82 15.03 11.31
CA GLY A 25 -2.90 14.03 10.80
C GLY A 25 -2.33 14.32 9.43
N TYR A 26 -1.63 13.32 8.90
CA TYR A 26 -0.86 13.42 7.66
C TYR A 26 -1.29 12.39 6.61
N ILE A 27 -2.52 11.85 6.70
CA ILE A 27 -2.94 10.73 5.85
C ILE A 27 -2.85 11.08 4.34
N VAL A 28 -3.27 12.28 3.96
CA VAL A 28 -3.18 12.78 2.58
C VAL A 28 -1.71 12.93 2.15
N ASP A 29 -0.91 13.59 2.99
CA ASP A 29 0.52 13.84 2.77
C ASP A 29 1.29 12.53 2.61
N LEU A 30 0.98 11.54 3.43
CA LEU A 30 1.63 10.23 3.43
C LEU A 30 1.27 9.40 2.19
N VAL A 31 0.03 9.43 1.73
CA VAL A 31 -0.37 8.76 0.48
C VAL A 31 0.36 9.39 -0.72
N LEU A 32 0.42 10.72 -0.77
CA LEU A 32 1.15 11.43 -1.83
C LEU A 32 2.67 11.21 -1.72
N ALA A 33 3.24 11.20 -0.52
CA ALA A 33 4.64 10.88 -0.27
C ALA A 33 4.98 9.45 -0.71
N ALA A 34 4.11 8.47 -0.42
CA ALA A 34 4.27 7.10 -0.89
C ALA A 34 4.32 7.05 -2.42
N ARG A 35 3.48 7.83 -3.12
CA ARG A 35 3.55 7.88 -4.58
C ARG A 35 4.80 8.59 -5.11
N ILE A 36 5.16 9.73 -4.54
CA ILE A 36 6.37 10.48 -4.91
C ILE A 36 7.62 9.63 -4.68
N SER A 37 7.60 8.77 -3.66
CA SER A 37 8.74 7.93 -3.29
C SER A 37 9.20 7.01 -4.41
N LEU A 38 8.32 6.69 -5.36
CA LEU A 38 8.64 5.90 -6.54
C LEU A 38 9.76 6.52 -7.38
N ARG A 39 9.99 7.84 -7.27
CA ARG A 39 11.10 8.54 -7.94
C ARG A 39 12.48 8.16 -7.36
N PHE A 40 12.55 7.65 -6.15
CA PHE A 40 13.79 7.24 -5.51
C PHE A 40 14.12 5.77 -5.81
N LYS A 41 15.33 5.35 -5.43
CA LYS A 41 15.80 3.97 -5.62
C LYS A 41 15.02 2.95 -4.78
N LYS A 42 14.63 3.33 -3.56
CA LYS A 42 13.82 2.52 -2.64
C LYS A 42 12.52 3.25 -2.33
N PRO A 43 11.42 2.91 -3.03
CA PRO A 43 10.11 3.47 -2.75
C PRO A 43 9.63 3.09 -1.35
N LEU A 44 8.76 3.93 -0.78
CA LEU A 44 8.18 3.73 0.54
C LEU A 44 7.22 2.54 0.52
N TRP A 45 7.26 1.81 1.63
CA TRP A 45 6.32 0.76 1.98
C TRP A 45 5.57 1.25 3.20
N LEU A 46 4.35 1.73 3.02
CA LEU A 46 3.55 2.41 4.04
C LEU A 46 2.29 1.61 4.39
N CYS A 47 2.09 1.38 5.68
CA CYS A 47 0.87 0.81 6.24
C CYS A 47 0.12 1.88 7.02
N ILE A 48 -1.06 2.26 6.53
CA ILE A 48 -2.00 3.16 7.18
C ILE A 48 -2.97 2.32 8.00
N GLN A 49 -2.76 2.31 9.30
CA GLN A 49 -3.61 1.65 10.28
C GLN A 49 -4.68 2.61 10.75
N GLY A 50 -5.94 2.18 10.77
CA GLY A 50 -7.01 2.93 11.40
C GLY A 50 -8.29 2.12 11.49
N SER A 51 -9.17 2.48 12.41
CA SER A 51 -10.46 1.83 12.63
C SER A 51 -11.24 1.67 11.30
N PRO A 52 -12.11 0.65 11.19
CA PRO A 52 -13.10 0.63 10.12
C PRO A 52 -13.83 1.99 9.99
N SER A 53 -14.23 2.35 8.78
CA SER A 53 -14.95 3.60 8.50
C SER A 53 -14.19 4.91 8.80
N SER A 54 -12.87 4.87 8.94
CA SER A 54 -12.02 6.06 9.17
C SER A 54 -11.68 6.88 7.91
N GLY A 55 -12.32 6.62 6.77
CA GLY A 55 -12.03 7.29 5.49
C GLY A 55 -10.74 6.85 4.79
N LYS A 56 -9.93 5.97 5.40
CA LYS A 56 -8.63 5.52 4.86
C LYS A 56 -8.70 4.98 3.42
N THR A 57 -9.70 4.16 3.11
CA THR A 57 -9.87 3.57 1.78
C THR A 57 -10.12 4.63 0.72
N GLU A 58 -10.89 5.68 1.06
CA GLU A 58 -11.18 6.79 0.15
C GLU A 58 -9.93 7.62 -0.14
N ILE A 59 -9.11 7.89 0.88
CA ILE A 59 -7.82 8.58 0.70
C ILE A 59 -6.85 7.72 -0.11
N LEU A 60 -6.81 6.40 0.11
CA LEU A 60 -6.02 5.49 -0.72
C LEU A 60 -6.51 5.46 -2.18
N ASN A 61 -7.80 5.63 -2.42
CA ASN A 61 -8.38 5.69 -3.76
C ASN A 61 -8.11 7.01 -4.49
N MET A 62 -7.50 8.02 -3.84
CA MET A 62 -7.07 9.26 -4.48
C MET A 62 -6.20 9.03 -5.72
N LEU A 63 -5.38 7.97 -5.70
CA LEU A 63 -4.47 7.60 -6.79
C LEU A 63 -5.11 6.68 -7.84
N LYS A 64 -6.35 6.23 -7.61
CA LYS A 64 -7.04 5.28 -8.47
C LYS A 64 -7.41 5.95 -9.79
N GLU A 65 -7.21 5.24 -10.90
CA GLU A 65 -7.52 5.67 -12.29
C GLU A 65 -6.75 6.89 -12.80
N ARG A 66 -6.13 7.69 -11.93
CA ARG A 66 -5.34 8.87 -12.29
C ARG A 66 -3.87 8.56 -12.58
N ASP A 67 -3.37 7.44 -12.06
CA ASP A 67 -1.95 7.08 -12.19
C ASP A 67 -1.79 5.63 -12.67
N PRO A 68 -1.27 5.41 -13.88
CA PRO A 68 -1.11 4.06 -14.44
C PRO A 68 -0.05 3.22 -13.72
N LYS A 69 0.77 3.83 -12.85
CA LYS A 69 1.74 3.11 -12.01
C LYS A 69 1.12 2.60 -10.71
N CYS A 70 -0.14 2.93 -10.42
CA CYS A 70 -0.84 2.50 -9.22
C CYS A 70 -1.66 1.24 -9.49
N HIS A 71 -1.26 0.13 -8.88
CA HIS A 71 -1.88 -1.18 -9.05
C HIS A 71 -2.68 -1.54 -7.80
N TYR A 72 -4.00 -1.50 -7.92
CA TYR A 72 -4.91 -1.82 -6.82
C TYR A 72 -5.14 -3.33 -6.75
N LEU A 73 -4.80 -3.92 -5.62
CA LEU A 73 -5.00 -5.34 -5.33
C LEU A 73 -5.90 -5.48 -4.09
N TYR A 74 -6.95 -6.29 -4.21
CA TYR A 74 -7.93 -6.54 -3.13
C TYR A 74 -7.78 -7.94 -2.53
N ASP A 75 -7.26 -8.87 -3.32
CA ASP A 75 -6.93 -10.21 -2.87
C ASP A 75 -5.65 -10.67 -3.56
N ILE A 76 -4.78 -11.33 -2.80
CA ILE A 76 -3.55 -11.92 -3.29
C ILE A 76 -3.35 -13.29 -2.67
N THR A 77 -2.99 -14.25 -3.49
CA THR A 77 -2.57 -15.58 -3.06
C THR A 77 -1.06 -15.68 -3.10
N GLY A 78 -0.50 -16.72 -2.46
CA GLY A 78 0.93 -17.01 -2.48
C GLY A 78 1.51 -17.35 -3.87
N LYS A 79 0.76 -17.24 -4.96
CA LYS A 79 1.25 -17.39 -6.35
C LYS A 79 0.86 -16.22 -7.26
N THR A 80 0.23 -15.18 -6.71
CA THR A 80 -0.31 -14.07 -7.51
C THR A 80 0.79 -13.12 -7.98
N LEU A 81 1.76 -12.77 -7.12
CA LEU A 81 2.75 -11.73 -7.42
C LEU A 81 3.86 -12.24 -8.33
N PHE A 82 4.43 -13.41 -8.00
CA PHE A 82 5.34 -14.16 -8.87
C PHE A 82 4.82 -15.58 -9.12
N SER A 83 4.91 -16.05 -10.37
CA SER A 83 4.44 -17.36 -10.79
C SER A 83 5.34 -17.96 -11.88
N GLY A 84 5.74 -19.22 -11.68
CA GLY A 84 6.44 -20.02 -12.69
C GLY A 84 5.51 -20.82 -13.62
N ALA A 85 4.19 -20.67 -13.49
CA ALA A 85 3.26 -21.42 -14.32
C ALA A 85 3.30 -20.97 -15.79
N ASN A 86 3.16 -21.92 -16.72
CA ASN A 86 3.05 -21.62 -18.15
C ASN A 86 1.87 -20.68 -18.42
N GLY A 87 2.10 -19.64 -19.22
CA GLY A 87 1.10 -18.61 -19.51
C GLY A 87 0.88 -17.56 -18.40
N ALA A 88 1.48 -17.71 -17.21
CA ALA A 88 1.37 -16.71 -16.14
C ALA A 88 2.30 -15.50 -16.32
N GLU A 89 3.17 -15.52 -17.35
CA GLU A 89 4.12 -14.45 -17.68
C GLU A 89 4.99 -13.98 -16.49
N GLY A 90 5.30 -14.89 -15.56
CA GLY A 90 6.11 -14.57 -14.38
C GLY A 90 5.29 -14.09 -13.17
N GLY A 91 3.97 -13.91 -13.30
CA GLY A 91 3.07 -13.40 -12.25
C GLY A 91 2.64 -11.95 -12.46
N TYR A 92 1.84 -11.42 -11.54
CA TYR A 92 1.30 -10.05 -11.64
C TYR A 92 2.40 -8.99 -11.68
N ILE A 93 3.50 -9.18 -10.92
CA ILE A 93 4.58 -8.20 -10.85
C ILE A 93 5.30 -8.07 -12.19
N PRO A 94 5.85 -9.13 -12.81
CA PRO A 94 6.50 -8.98 -14.11
C PRO A 94 5.55 -8.55 -15.22
N ARG A 95 4.29 -9.00 -15.19
CA ARG A 95 3.31 -8.78 -16.26
C ARG A 95 2.70 -7.37 -16.22
N GLU A 96 2.16 -6.96 -15.08
CA GLU A 96 1.38 -5.72 -14.94
C GLU A 96 2.24 -4.57 -14.42
N VAL A 97 2.97 -4.78 -13.33
CA VAL A 97 3.79 -3.73 -12.68
C VAL A 97 5.09 -3.48 -13.44
N LYS A 98 5.62 -4.52 -14.09
CA LYS A 98 6.88 -4.49 -14.86
C LYS A 98 8.01 -4.02 -13.94
N ASN A 99 8.78 -3.00 -14.32
CA ASN A 99 9.98 -2.58 -13.61
C ASN A 99 9.74 -1.48 -12.56
N GLU A 100 8.61 -0.79 -12.58
CA GLU A 100 8.34 0.34 -11.68
C GLU A 100 6.84 0.55 -11.44
N GLY A 101 6.41 0.50 -10.18
CA GLY A 101 5.03 0.83 -9.82
C GLY A 101 4.80 0.94 -8.31
N ILE A 102 3.57 1.19 -7.91
CA ILE A 102 3.12 1.11 -6.51
C ILE A 102 1.96 0.11 -6.43
N ILE A 103 2.06 -0.84 -5.52
CA ILE A 103 0.96 -1.73 -5.19
C ILE A 103 0.17 -1.11 -4.06
N ILE A 104 -1.13 -0.99 -4.25
CA ILE A 104 -2.04 -0.41 -3.28
C ILE A 104 -3.02 -1.50 -2.84
N PHE A 105 -3.06 -1.76 -1.53
CA PHE A 105 -4.05 -2.63 -0.91
C PHE A 105 -4.98 -1.76 -0.06
N PRO A 106 -6.16 -1.34 -0.59
CA PRO A 106 -7.08 -0.50 0.18
C PRO A 106 -7.61 -1.20 1.44
N ASP A 107 -7.64 -2.53 1.41
CA ASP A 107 -7.89 -3.39 2.55
C ASP A 107 -6.98 -4.63 2.47
N PHE A 108 -6.16 -4.82 3.49
CA PHE A 108 -5.26 -5.98 3.61
C PHE A 108 -5.76 -7.03 4.60
N THR A 109 -6.94 -6.81 5.18
CA THR A 109 -7.50 -7.67 6.23
C THR A 109 -7.69 -9.11 5.72
N THR A 110 -7.97 -9.29 4.43
CA THR A 110 -8.04 -10.61 3.75
C THR A 110 -6.72 -11.37 3.87
N VAL A 111 -5.61 -10.71 3.55
CA VAL A 111 -4.26 -11.29 3.68
C VAL A 111 -3.93 -11.58 5.15
N LEU A 112 -4.29 -10.67 6.06
CA LEU A 112 -4.05 -10.85 7.50
C LEU A 112 -4.87 -12.01 8.10
N SER A 113 -6.01 -12.32 7.50
CA SER A 113 -6.91 -13.41 7.91
C SER A 113 -6.57 -14.75 7.25
N ALA A 114 -5.69 -14.76 6.24
CA ALA A 114 -5.30 -15.96 5.54
C ALA A 114 -4.50 -16.92 6.44
N PRO A 115 -4.45 -18.23 6.13
CA PRO A 115 -3.60 -19.18 6.87
C PRO A 115 -2.14 -18.72 6.95
N ILE A 116 -1.46 -19.04 8.07
CA ILE A 116 -0.08 -18.59 8.36
C ILE A 116 0.90 -18.92 7.22
N TYR A 117 0.74 -20.09 6.60
CA TYR A 117 1.54 -20.49 5.44
C TYR A 117 1.35 -19.54 4.25
N THR A 118 0.11 -19.15 3.96
CA THR A 118 -0.22 -18.19 2.90
C THR A 118 0.39 -16.82 3.19
N GLN A 119 0.27 -16.33 4.43
CA GLN A 119 0.89 -15.08 4.87
C GLN A 119 2.42 -15.12 4.67
N SER A 120 3.07 -16.21 5.07
CA SER A 120 4.52 -16.38 4.96
C SER A 120 5.00 -16.37 3.51
N ASN A 121 4.24 -17.01 2.61
CA ASN A 121 4.53 -16.99 1.17
C ASN A 121 4.38 -15.59 0.56
N ILE A 122 3.28 -14.89 0.87
CA ILE A 122 3.06 -13.52 0.42
C ILE A 122 4.18 -12.60 0.90
N MET A 123 4.55 -12.69 2.18
CA MET A 123 5.63 -11.87 2.75
C MET A 123 6.98 -12.17 2.12
N SER A 124 7.25 -13.43 1.79
CA SER A 124 8.46 -13.82 1.07
C SER A 124 8.51 -13.18 -0.34
N GLN A 125 7.40 -13.18 -1.07
CA GLN A 125 7.31 -12.51 -2.38
C GLN A 125 7.46 -11.00 -2.25
N LEU A 126 6.80 -10.38 -1.26
CA LEU A 126 6.94 -8.96 -0.96
C LEU A 126 8.41 -8.59 -0.70
N ARG A 127 9.19 -9.38 0.04
CA ARG A 127 10.63 -9.08 0.23
C ARG A 127 11.41 -9.07 -1.07
N ILE A 128 11.13 -9.98 -1.98
CA ILE A 128 11.79 -10.05 -3.29
C ILE A 128 11.44 -8.80 -4.11
N ILE A 129 10.18 -8.37 -4.06
CA ILE A 129 9.73 -7.12 -4.67
C ILE A 129 10.50 -5.91 -4.10
N HIS A 130 10.65 -5.84 -2.78
CA HIS A 130 11.40 -4.76 -2.13
C HIS A 130 12.89 -4.76 -2.50
N ASP A 131 13.50 -5.94 -2.54
CA ASP A 131 14.93 -6.08 -2.86
C ASP A 131 15.21 -5.78 -4.34
N GLY A 132 14.18 -5.88 -5.19
CA GLY A 132 14.21 -5.42 -6.58
C GLY A 132 14.89 -6.37 -7.55
N ASP A 133 15.11 -7.62 -7.13
CA ASP A 133 15.72 -8.68 -7.94
C ASP A 133 15.15 -10.05 -7.54
N ALA A 134 14.51 -10.71 -8.50
CA ALA A 134 13.89 -12.04 -8.34
C ALA A 134 14.77 -13.20 -8.86
N SER A 135 16.07 -12.99 -9.05
CA SER A 135 17.04 -14.01 -9.51
C SER A 135 17.04 -15.32 -8.72
N ARG A 136 16.53 -15.31 -7.48
CA ARG A 136 16.46 -16.50 -6.61
C ARG A 136 15.18 -17.34 -6.73
N LEU A 137 14.15 -16.88 -7.46
CA LEU A 137 12.85 -17.60 -7.52
C LEU A 137 12.80 -18.75 -8.53
N THR A 138 13.68 -18.78 -9.52
CA THR A 138 13.63 -19.78 -10.59
C THR A 138 14.45 -21.02 -10.22
N GLY A 139 13.93 -21.80 -9.28
CA GLY A 139 14.27 -23.22 -9.22
C GLY A 139 13.58 -23.93 -10.38
N ILE A 140 14.35 -24.41 -11.35
CA ILE A 140 13.92 -25.24 -12.49
C ILE A 140 13.11 -24.46 -13.54
N ASP A 141 13.80 -23.74 -14.43
CA ASP A 141 13.30 -23.53 -15.80
C ASP A 141 14.48 -23.42 -16.77
N THR A 142 14.59 -24.40 -17.67
CA THR A 142 15.63 -24.52 -18.69
C THR A 142 15.41 -23.57 -19.88
N ASN A 143 14.32 -22.80 -19.90
CA ASN A 143 14.04 -21.80 -20.93
C ASN A 143 14.05 -20.37 -20.37
N ARG A 144 15.27 -19.85 -20.23
CA ARG A 144 15.69 -18.45 -19.97
C ARG A 144 14.59 -17.37 -20.12
N LYS A 145 13.77 -17.17 -19.08
CA LYS A 145 13.22 -15.83 -18.79
C LYS A 145 14.22 -15.12 -17.88
N ARG A 146 14.61 -13.89 -18.25
CA ARG A 146 15.47 -13.06 -17.40
C ARG A 146 14.78 -12.89 -16.04
N PRO A 147 15.52 -12.99 -14.92
CA PRO A 147 14.94 -12.73 -13.61
C PRO A 147 14.40 -11.30 -13.55
N TRP A 148 13.28 -11.13 -12.85
CA TRP A 148 12.66 -9.82 -12.71
C TRP A 148 13.58 -8.87 -11.94
N SER A 149 13.69 -7.63 -12.41
CA SER A 149 14.30 -6.54 -11.65
C SER A 149 13.48 -5.27 -11.80
N GLY A 150 13.33 -4.56 -10.68
CA GLY A 150 12.51 -3.36 -10.62
C GLY A 150 12.49 -2.75 -9.23
N LYS A 151 11.67 -1.72 -9.06
CA LYS A 151 11.41 -1.10 -7.77
C LYS A 151 9.92 -0.86 -7.61
N VAL A 152 9.39 -1.21 -6.44
CA VAL A 152 7.96 -1.15 -6.21
C VAL A 152 7.69 -0.54 -4.84
N GLY A 153 6.85 0.48 -4.82
CA GLY A 153 6.28 1.01 -3.57
C GLY A 153 5.10 0.16 -3.12
N VAL A 154 4.79 0.21 -1.84
CA VAL A 154 3.63 -0.50 -1.30
C VAL A 154 2.86 0.45 -0.38
N LEU A 155 1.54 0.54 -0.58
CA LEU A 155 0.64 1.33 0.25
C LEU A 155 -0.51 0.43 0.71
N ILE A 156 -0.70 0.32 2.01
CA ILE A 156 -1.64 -0.64 2.60
C ILE A 156 -2.57 0.08 3.57
N GLY A 157 -3.87 -0.11 3.41
CA GLY A 157 -4.88 0.21 4.41
C GLY A 157 -5.15 -1.01 5.30
N VAL A 158 -5.03 -0.84 6.61
CA VAL A 158 -5.26 -1.92 7.59
C VAL A 158 -6.09 -1.45 8.77
N THR A 159 -6.78 -2.37 9.42
CA THR A 159 -7.41 -2.18 10.73
C THR A 159 -6.44 -2.57 11.84
N ASP A 160 -6.86 -2.47 13.10
CA ASP A 160 -6.05 -2.88 14.26
C ASP A 160 -5.71 -4.38 14.29
N ALA A 161 -6.33 -5.19 13.42
CA ALA A 161 -5.96 -6.59 13.19
C ALA A 161 -4.47 -6.76 12.81
N ILE A 162 -3.83 -5.71 12.27
CA ILE A 162 -2.40 -5.73 11.93
C ILE A 162 -1.49 -5.93 13.15
N GLU A 163 -1.91 -5.60 14.37
CA GLU A 163 -1.06 -5.67 15.57
C GLU A 163 -0.57 -7.10 15.87
N GLY A 164 -1.43 -8.10 15.65
CA GLY A 164 -1.05 -9.51 15.77
C GLY A 164 -0.04 -9.95 14.71
N PHE A 165 -0.06 -9.29 13.55
CA PHE A 165 0.84 -9.55 12.44
C PHE A 165 2.19 -8.83 12.60
N LYS A 166 2.23 -7.60 13.10
CA LYS A 166 3.47 -6.81 13.31
C LYS A 166 4.51 -7.59 14.11
N LYS A 167 4.11 -8.25 15.20
CA LYS A 167 5.02 -9.07 16.02
C LYS A 167 5.72 -10.17 15.22
N LYS A 168 5.04 -10.76 14.23
CA LYS A 168 5.59 -11.78 13.32
C LYS A 168 6.37 -11.16 12.17
N ALA A 169 5.94 -9.99 11.68
CA ALA A 169 6.61 -9.28 10.59
C ALA A 169 7.98 -8.73 11.02
N ALA A 170 8.10 -8.26 12.27
CA ALA A 170 9.32 -7.72 12.84
C ALA A 170 10.48 -8.75 12.82
N SER A 171 10.22 -9.98 13.26
CA SER A 171 11.24 -11.06 13.23
C SER A 171 11.63 -11.50 11.81
N LEU A 172 10.86 -11.06 10.83
CA LEU A 172 10.95 -11.39 9.42
C LEU A 172 11.63 -10.29 8.59
N GLY A 173 12.16 -9.24 9.24
CA GLY A 173 12.85 -8.12 8.59
C GLY A 173 11.87 -7.16 7.93
N GLU A 174 10.97 -6.58 8.73
CA GLU A 174 9.93 -5.67 8.26
C GLU A 174 10.51 -4.43 7.56
N ARG A 175 9.92 -4.08 6.41
CA ARG A 175 10.29 -2.93 5.57
C ARG A 175 9.20 -1.84 5.58
N PHE A 176 8.15 -2.06 6.35
CA PHE A 176 6.98 -1.20 6.39
C PHE A 176 7.16 -0.08 7.41
N LEU A 177 6.80 1.14 6.99
CA LEU A 177 6.51 2.24 7.90
C LEU A 177 5.03 2.14 8.30
N TYR A 178 4.75 2.31 9.59
CA TYR A 178 3.40 2.27 10.11
C TYR A 178 2.96 3.67 10.53
N TYR A 179 1.81 4.10 10.02
CA TYR A 179 1.13 5.30 10.46
C TYR A 179 -0.23 4.93 11.03
N ARG A 180 -0.51 5.36 12.25
CA ARG A 180 -1.83 5.18 12.86
C ARG A 180 -2.67 6.44 12.64
N HIS A 181 -3.70 6.29 11.83
CA HIS A 181 -4.70 7.30 11.52
C HIS A 181 -5.80 7.29 12.57
N PHE A 182 -6.03 8.45 13.18
CA PHE A 182 -7.07 8.65 14.17
C PHE A 182 -8.12 9.59 13.60
N VAL A 183 -9.37 9.18 13.64
CA VAL A 183 -10.51 10.03 13.32
C VAL A 183 -11.06 10.56 14.64
N PRO A 184 -11.42 11.85 14.74
CA PRO A 184 -11.99 12.41 15.97
C PRO A 184 -13.28 11.66 16.30
N GLU A 185 -13.48 11.36 17.58
CA GLU A 185 -14.75 10.80 18.02
C GLU A 185 -15.88 11.79 17.74
N PHE A 186 -17.02 11.26 17.31
CA PHE A 186 -18.22 12.08 17.19
C PHE A 186 -18.66 12.52 18.59
N ASN A 187 -18.42 13.79 18.91
CA ASN A 187 -18.94 14.39 20.13
C ASN A 187 -20.31 15.02 19.86
N ALA A 188 -21.36 14.37 20.32
CA ALA A 188 -22.74 14.87 20.19
C ALA A 188 -22.94 16.26 20.85
N ILE A 189 -22.09 16.64 21.80
CA ILE A 189 -22.14 17.93 22.51
C ILE A 189 -21.64 19.07 21.61
N ASP A 190 -20.62 18.81 20.78
CA ASP A 190 -20.08 19.78 19.81
C ASP A 190 -21.00 19.94 18.59
N TYR A 191 -21.86 18.94 18.36
CA TYR A 191 -22.92 18.97 17.35
C TYR A 191 -24.14 19.77 17.84
N ARG A 192 -23.92 21.01 18.30
CA ARG A 192 -25.03 21.97 18.41
C ARG A 192 -25.49 22.30 16.99
N LYS A 193 -26.70 21.85 16.64
CA LYS A 193 -27.38 22.25 15.40
C LYS A 193 -27.34 23.79 15.27
N PRO A 194 -27.20 24.31 14.04
CA PRO A 194 -27.34 25.75 13.78
C PRO A 194 -28.70 26.28 14.23
#